data_AF-A0A1Q3CG70-F1
#
_entry.id   AF-A0A1Q3CG70-F1
#
_cell.length_a   1.000
_cell.length_b   1.000
_cell.length_c   1.000
_cell.angle_alpha   90.00
_cell.angle_beta   90.00
_cell.angle_gamma   90.00
#
_symmetry.space_group_name_H-M   'P 1'
#
loop_
_entity.id
_entity.type
_entity.pdbx_description
1 polymer ?
#
loop_
_entity_poly.entity_id
_entity_poly.type
_entity_poly.pdbx_seq_one_letter_code
_entity_poly.pdbx_strand_id
1 'polypeptide(L)'
;STSTVASPASSCSKQTLMEAAAAIFEGKTNMANEILTRVVQVSNPVVCSEQRLIEYLSLALKSRVNSFENPSSMNELFSKEHDASTQLLFDVSPCFKLGFMAANLAILETTLDQPSSNKFHVVDFDIRQGGQYLNLLHALSARQNGKPAVVKITAVTDKEGDERLRCVGDVLGQEAKRVGVCLKFTVLVTHKPGDLSRLTSHWP
;
A
#
# COMPACT_ATOMS: atom_id res chain seq x y z
N SER A 1 36.13 -21.83 47.07
CA SER A 1 35.05 -20.94 46.64
C SER A 1 35.37 -20.40 45.27
N THR A 2 34.90 -21.08 44.23
CA THR A 2 35.14 -20.68 42.84
C THR A 2 33.87 -19.98 42.37
N SER A 3 33.95 -18.66 42.21
CA SER A 3 32.86 -17.83 41.70
C SER A 3 32.73 -18.09 40.20
N THR A 4 31.66 -18.78 39.80
CA THR A 4 31.27 -18.89 38.40
C THR A 4 30.60 -17.58 38.01
N VAL A 5 31.34 -16.72 37.31
CA VAL A 5 30.77 -15.54 36.66
C VAL A 5 29.86 -16.04 35.55
N ALA A 6 28.56 -15.83 35.72
CA ALA A 6 27.58 -16.10 34.68
C ALA A 6 27.83 -15.15 33.50
N SER A 7 28.06 -15.71 32.32
CA SER A 7 28.07 -14.95 31.06
C SER A 7 26.74 -14.22 30.90
N PRO A 8 26.72 -12.92 30.55
CA PRO A 8 25.47 -12.22 30.34
C PRO A 8 24.74 -12.87 29.17
N ALA A 9 23.49 -13.26 29.39
CA ALA A 9 22.63 -13.78 28.33
C ALA A 9 22.61 -12.77 27.17
N SER A 10 23.03 -13.20 25.98
CA SER A 10 22.91 -12.38 24.78
C SER A 10 21.42 -12.14 24.54
N SER A 11 20.92 -10.94 24.86
CA SER A 11 19.55 -10.58 24.53
C SER A 11 19.38 -10.65 23.02
N CYS A 12 18.32 -11.33 22.57
CA CYS A 12 17.97 -11.38 21.15
C CYS A 12 17.70 -9.95 20.67
N SER A 13 18.20 -9.56 19.47
CA SER A 13 18.07 -8.21 18.93
C SER A 13 16.63 -7.67 18.93
N LYS A 14 15.62 -8.55 18.84
CA LYS A 14 14.20 -8.21 18.99
C LYS A 14 13.86 -7.69 20.40
N GLN A 15 14.35 -8.36 21.43
CA GLN A 15 14.17 -7.97 22.82
C GLN A 15 14.82 -6.62 23.08
N THR A 16 16.02 -6.40 22.57
CA THR A 16 16.72 -5.11 22.65
C THR A 16 15.94 -3.98 21.97
N LEU A 17 15.30 -4.24 20.82
CA LEU A 17 14.40 -3.27 20.16
C LEU A 17 13.16 -2.95 21.00
N MET A 18 12.55 -3.97 21.63
CA MET A 18 11.39 -3.77 22.52
C MET A 18 11.76 -2.93 23.75
N GLU A 19 12.93 -3.18 24.34
CA GLU A 19 13.46 -2.39 25.46
C GLU A 19 13.73 -0.94 25.05
N ALA A 20 14.29 -0.71 23.86
CA ALA A 20 14.45 0.64 23.32
C ALA A 20 13.10 1.34 23.14
N ALA A 21 12.11 0.65 22.57
CA ALA A 21 10.76 1.20 22.40
C ALA A 21 10.10 1.54 23.75
N ALA A 22 10.25 0.69 24.76
CA ALA A 22 9.74 0.96 26.11
C ALA A 22 10.44 2.17 26.75
N ALA A 23 11.76 2.28 26.62
CA ALA A 23 12.53 3.42 27.10
C ALA A 23 12.07 4.74 26.45
N ILE A 24 11.79 4.72 25.13
CA ILE A 24 11.24 5.88 24.41
C ILE A 24 9.86 6.25 24.94
N PHE A 25 8.98 5.26 25.11
CA PHE A 25 7.63 5.47 25.63
C PHE A 25 7.63 6.10 27.02
N GLU A 26 8.57 5.67 27.89
CA GLU A 26 8.75 6.21 29.24
C GLU A 26 9.50 7.56 29.29
N GLY A 27 9.90 8.11 28.13
CA GLY A 27 10.65 9.38 28.05
C GLY A 27 12.13 9.27 28.46
N LYS A 28 12.67 8.06 28.63
CA LYS A 28 14.06 7.79 29.00
C LYS A 28 14.98 7.81 27.77
N THR A 29 15.14 8.97 27.15
CA THR A 29 15.86 9.16 25.87
C THR A 29 17.33 8.70 25.93
N ASN A 30 18.06 9.01 27.01
CA ASN A 30 19.45 8.58 27.17
C ASN A 30 19.59 7.06 27.18
N MET A 31 18.72 6.39 27.94
CA MET A 31 18.67 4.92 28.02
C MET A 31 18.30 4.32 26.65
N ALA A 32 17.34 4.91 25.94
CA ALA A 32 16.98 4.49 24.60
C ALA A 32 18.17 4.58 23.62
N ASN A 33 18.94 5.66 23.65
CA ASN A 33 20.13 5.84 22.82
C ASN A 33 21.22 4.79 23.11
N GLU A 34 21.48 4.51 24.39
CA GLU A 34 22.41 3.46 24.79
C GLU A 34 21.96 2.07 24.31
N ILE A 35 20.67 1.74 24.47
CA ILE A 35 20.10 0.48 23.97
C ILE A 35 20.25 0.39 22.44
N LEU A 36 19.85 1.43 21.71
CA LEU A 36 19.89 1.46 20.23
C LEU A 36 21.32 1.43 19.66
N THR A 37 22.32 1.92 20.40
CA THR A 37 23.73 1.83 19.99
C THR A 37 24.23 0.40 20.03
N ARG A 38 23.75 -0.41 20.98
CA ARG A 38 24.11 -1.84 21.12
C ARG A 38 23.50 -2.72 20.02
N VAL A 39 22.34 -2.34 19.48
CA VAL A 39 21.68 -3.09 18.39
C VAL A 39 22.51 -3.09 17.10
N VAL A 40 23.27 -2.02 16.82
CA VAL A 40 24.09 -1.88 15.60
C VAL A 40 25.34 -2.77 15.62
N GLN A 41 25.82 -3.18 16.80
CA GLN A 41 27.08 -3.91 16.93
C GLN A 41 26.95 -5.43 16.72
N VAL A 42 25.75 -5.98 16.59
CA VAL A 42 25.49 -7.44 16.50
C VAL A 42 25.22 -7.91 15.06
N SER A 43 25.42 -7.04 14.05
CA SER A 43 25.08 -7.36 12.65
C SER A 43 26.05 -8.37 12.02
N ASN A 44 25.55 -9.57 11.74
CA ASN A 44 26.27 -10.66 11.06
C ASN A 44 26.39 -10.36 9.55
N PRO A 45 27.53 -10.63 8.87
CA PRO A 45 27.72 -10.35 7.44
C PRO A 45 26.77 -11.06 6.46
N VAL A 46 25.98 -12.05 6.91
CA VAL A 46 24.90 -12.64 6.11
C VAL A 46 23.61 -11.84 6.35
N VAL A 47 23.32 -10.90 5.44
CA VAL A 47 22.12 -10.06 5.49
C VAL A 47 20.86 -10.92 5.25
N CYS A 48 20.29 -11.46 6.33
CA CYS A 48 18.99 -12.14 6.28
C CYS A 48 17.84 -11.12 6.39
N SER A 49 16.61 -11.54 6.06
CA SER A 49 15.42 -10.68 6.14
C SER A 49 15.17 -10.13 7.55
N GLU A 50 15.46 -10.92 8.58
CA GLU A 50 15.33 -10.52 9.98
C GLU A 50 16.31 -9.40 10.35
N GLN A 51 17.56 -9.48 9.87
CA GLN A 51 18.57 -8.45 10.12
C GLN A 51 18.18 -7.13 9.47
N ARG A 52 17.69 -7.16 8.22
CA ARG A 52 17.17 -5.96 7.53
C ARG A 52 16.01 -5.34 8.30
N LEU A 53 15.10 -6.15 8.83
CA LEU A 53 13.98 -5.68 9.65
C LEU A 53 14.48 -4.98 10.93
N ILE A 54 15.45 -5.57 11.62
CA ILE A 54 16.06 -4.99 12.83
C ILE A 54 16.71 -3.64 12.52
N GLU A 55 17.42 -3.53 11.40
CA GLU A 55 18.06 -2.30 10.96
C GLU A 55 17.04 -1.19 10.68
N TYR A 56 16.00 -1.46 9.89
CA TYR A 56 14.94 -0.48 9.62
C TYR A 56 14.19 -0.05 10.88
N LEU A 57 13.87 -0.98 11.78
CA LEU A 57 13.24 -0.65 13.07
C LEU A 57 14.17 0.18 13.96
N SER A 58 15.47 -0.13 13.98
CA SER A 58 16.46 0.65 14.73
C SER A 58 16.55 2.09 14.21
N LEU A 59 16.60 2.28 12.90
CA LEU A 59 16.61 3.60 12.27
C LEU A 59 15.33 4.39 12.60
N ALA A 60 14.16 3.74 12.53
CA ALA A 60 12.89 4.37 12.89
C ALA A 60 12.86 4.80 14.37
N LEU A 61 13.34 3.96 15.29
CA LEU A 61 13.40 4.29 16.73
C LEU A 61 14.41 5.40 17.01
N LYS A 62 15.59 5.39 16.37
CA LYS A 62 16.57 6.50 16.47
C LYS A 62 15.99 7.82 15.99
N SER A 63 15.30 7.80 14.85
CA SER A 63 14.58 8.98 14.34
C SER A 63 13.50 9.46 15.30
N ARG A 64 12.80 8.53 15.98
CA ARG A 64 11.78 8.86 16.99
C ARG A 64 12.36 9.47 18.26
N VAL A 65 13.57 9.07 18.67
CA VAL A 65 14.29 9.64 19.83
C VAL A 65 14.79 11.05 19.53
N ASN A 66 15.46 11.21 18.38
CA ASN A 66 16.04 12.49 17.96
C ASN A 66 15.93 12.65 16.44
N SER A 67 14.85 13.28 15.98
CA SER A 67 14.62 13.51 14.55
C SER A 67 15.55 14.57 13.95
N PHE A 68 16.27 15.35 14.76
CA PHE A 68 17.24 16.34 14.25
C PHE A 68 18.56 15.67 13.85
N GLU A 69 19.08 14.78 14.71
CA GLU A 69 20.30 14.01 14.42
C GLU A 69 20.04 12.81 13.50
N ASN A 70 18.83 12.26 13.54
CA ASN A 70 18.40 11.11 12.74
C ASN A 70 17.12 11.49 11.98
N PRO A 71 17.20 12.35 10.95
CA PRO A 71 16.03 12.76 10.20
C PRO A 71 15.35 11.54 9.58
N SER A 72 14.01 11.54 9.60
CA SER A 72 13.24 10.49 8.94
C SER A 72 13.29 10.66 7.43
N SER A 73 13.35 9.53 6.71
CA SER A 73 13.25 9.47 5.26
C SER A 73 11.83 9.74 4.73
N MET A 74 11.01 10.55 5.41
CA MET A 74 9.62 10.81 4.99
C MET A 74 9.54 11.41 3.58
N ASN A 75 10.53 12.19 3.17
CA ASN A 75 10.59 12.74 1.81
C ASN A 75 10.86 11.65 0.76
N GLU A 76 11.52 10.55 1.13
CA GLU A 76 11.77 9.42 0.22
C GLU A 76 10.48 8.67 -0.11
N LEU A 77 9.45 8.71 0.75
CA LEU A 77 8.16 8.06 0.53
C LEU A 77 7.40 8.62 -0.68
N PHE A 78 7.73 9.83 -1.12
CA PHE A 78 7.14 10.46 -2.31
C PHE A 78 8.12 10.53 -3.49
N SER A 79 9.25 9.82 -3.39
CA SER A 79 10.24 9.76 -4.44
C SER A 79 9.83 8.82 -5.58
N LYS A 80 10.35 9.08 -6.78
CA LYS A 80 10.18 8.18 -7.94
C LYS A 80 10.76 6.78 -7.67
N GLU A 81 11.79 6.69 -6.85
CA GLU A 81 12.41 5.41 -6.47
C GLU A 81 11.49 4.60 -5.56
N HIS A 82 10.79 5.25 -4.63
CA HIS A 82 9.76 4.60 -3.82
C HIS A 82 8.58 4.10 -4.67
N ASP A 83 8.11 4.92 -5.62
CA ASP A 83 7.06 4.51 -6.56
C ASP A 83 7.48 3.26 -7.37
N ALA A 84 8.71 3.27 -7.91
CA ALA A 84 9.25 2.15 -8.68
C ALA A 84 9.45 0.88 -7.82
N SER A 85 10.02 1.03 -6.62
CA SER A 85 10.22 -0.09 -5.68
C SER A 85 8.89 -0.68 -5.23
N THR A 86 7.88 0.17 -5.02
CA THR A 86 6.54 -0.26 -4.70
C THR A 86 5.93 -1.02 -5.87
N GLN A 87 6.06 -0.54 -7.11
CA GLN A 87 5.60 -1.26 -8.29
C GLN A 87 6.27 -2.64 -8.43
N LEU A 88 7.59 -2.73 -8.20
CA LEU A 88 8.30 -4.00 -8.19
C LEU A 88 7.73 -4.95 -7.14
N LEU A 89 7.42 -4.45 -5.93
CA LEU A 89 6.80 -5.23 -4.88
C LEU A 89 5.42 -5.78 -5.30
N PHE A 90 4.61 -4.98 -6.02
CA PHE A 90 3.35 -5.43 -6.62
C PHE A 90 3.55 -6.55 -7.64
N ASP A 91 4.58 -6.43 -8.47
CA ASP A 91 4.84 -7.37 -9.57
C ASP A 91 5.37 -8.72 -9.06
N VAL A 92 6.21 -8.71 -8.01
CA VAL A 92 6.81 -9.94 -7.46
C VAL A 92 5.98 -10.60 -6.35
N SER A 93 5.14 -9.83 -5.64
CA SER A 93 4.37 -10.36 -4.50
C SER A 93 2.99 -10.83 -4.94
N PRO A 94 2.61 -12.10 -4.64
CA PRO A 94 1.26 -12.58 -4.95
C PRO A 94 0.18 -11.89 -4.12
N CYS A 95 0.53 -11.32 -2.95
CA CYS A 95 -0.42 -10.78 -1.98
C CYS A 95 -1.36 -9.73 -2.60
N PHE A 96 -0.82 -8.85 -3.43
CA PHE A 96 -1.63 -7.78 -4.04
C PHE A 96 -2.55 -8.32 -5.12
N LYS A 97 -2.05 -9.24 -5.96
CA LYS A 97 -2.87 -9.90 -6.96
C LYS A 97 -4.03 -10.65 -6.32
N LEU A 98 -3.78 -11.35 -5.21
CA LEU A 98 -4.84 -12.01 -4.43
C LEU A 98 -5.85 -11.01 -3.87
N GLY A 99 -5.41 -9.89 -3.32
CA GLY A 99 -6.29 -8.80 -2.85
C GLY A 99 -7.16 -8.23 -3.96
N PHE A 100 -6.57 -7.93 -5.13
CA PHE A 100 -7.30 -7.45 -6.30
C PHE A 100 -8.32 -8.48 -6.82
N MET A 101 -7.97 -9.76 -6.85
CA MET A 101 -8.88 -10.83 -7.23
C MET A 101 -10.05 -10.95 -6.25
N ALA A 102 -9.79 -10.92 -4.95
CA ALA A 102 -10.83 -10.97 -3.93
C ALA A 102 -11.78 -9.77 -4.03
N ALA A 103 -11.24 -8.55 -4.22
CA ALA A 103 -12.04 -7.35 -4.41
C ALA A 103 -12.91 -7.43 -5.67
N ASN A 104 -12.33 -7.87 -6.79
CA ASN A 104 -13.09 -8.04 -8.04
C ASN A 104 -14.17 -9.11 -7.91
N LEU A 105 -13.90 -10.22 -7.22
CA LEU A 105 -14.91 -11.26 -6.94
C LEU A 105 -16.05 -10.70 -6.10
N ALA A 106 -15.76 -9.95 -5.04
CA ALA A 106 -16.79 -9.31 -4.23
C ALA A 106 -17.65 -8.35 -5.07
N ILE A 107 -17.04 -7.53 -5.94
CA ILE A 107 -17.77 -6.67 -6.88
C ILE A 107 -18.68 -7.50 -7.79
N LEU A 108 -18.16 -8.60 -8.36
CA LEU A 108 -18.94 -9.47 -9.25
C LEU A 108 -20.08 -10.19 -8.51
N GLU A 109 -19.90 -10.57 -7.25
CA GLU A 109 -20.94 -11.21 -6.44
C GLU A 109 -22.11 -10.26 -6.21
N THR A 110 -21.85 -8.96 -5.98
CA THR A 110 -22.95 -7.98 -5.87
C THR A 110 -23.83 -7.91 -7.12
N THR A 111 -23.31 -8.27 -8.30
CA THR A 111 -24.10 -8.32 -9.54
C THR A 111 -25.06 -9.51 -9.60
N LEU A 112 -24.79 -10.58 -8.83
CA LEU A 112 -25.67 -11.75 -8.73
C LEU A 112 -26.85 -11.48 -7.80
N ASP A 113 -26.60 -10.74 -6.71
CA ASP A 113 -27.61 -10.44 -5.69
C ASP A 113 -28.59 -9.34 -6.13
N GLN A 114 -28.23 -8.51 -7.13
CA GLN A 114 -29.06 -7.45 -7.69
C GLN A 114 -29.15 -7.53 -9.22
N PRO A 115 -29.86 -8.55 -9.78
CA PRO A 115 -29.86 -8.84 -11.23
C PRO A 115 -30.43 -7.71 -12.11
N SER A 116 -31.19 -6.80 -11.52
CA SER A 116 -31.80 -5.65 -12.18
C SER A 116 -30.82 -4.49 -12.40
N SER A 117 -29.70 -4.45 -11.67
CA SER A 117 -28.68 -3.40 -11.75
C SER A 117 -27.38 -3.93 -12.32
N ASN A 118 -27.25 -3.93 -13.66
CA ASN A 118 -25.97 -4.20 -14.31
C ASN A 118 -25.03 -2.98 -14.31
N LYS A 119 -25.13 -2.15 -13.27
CA LYS A 119 -24.49 -0.84 -13.14
C LYS A 119 -23.71 -0.79 -11.82
N PHE A 120 -22.41 -0.52 -11.87
CA PHE A 120 -21.58 -0.35 -10.66
C PHE A 120 -20.60 0.82 -10.83
N HIS A 121 -20.41 1.53 -9.72
CA HIS A 121 -19.52 2.67 -9.64
C HIS A 121 -18.42 2.34 -8.63
N VAL A 122 -17.21 2.13 -9.13
CA VAL A 122 -16.02 1.94 -8.31
C VAL A 122 -15.36 3.29 -8.07
N VAL A 123 -15.04 3.58 -6.82
CA VAL A 123 -14.23 4.72 -6.42
C VAL A 123 -12.91 4.17 -5.88
N ASP A 124 -11.82 4.50 -6.55
CA ASP A 124 -10.49 4.01 -6.22
C ASP A 124 -9.59 5.15 -5.77
N PHE A 125 -9.00 4.99 -4.58
CA PHE A 125 -8.11 5.97 -3.98
C PHE A 125 -6.63 5.76 -4.35
N ASP A 126 -6.28 4.63 -4.95
CA ASP A 126 -4.96 4.34 -5.51
C ASP A 126 -5.06 3.38 -6.70
N ILE A 127 -5.59 3.88 -7.83
CA ILE A 127 -5.79 3.06 -9.04
C ILE A 127 -4.49 2.57 -9.69
N ARG A 128 -3.34 3.13 -9.32
CA ARG A 128 -2.01 2.77 -9.86
C ARG A 128 -1.97 2.73 -11.39
N GLN A 129 -1.73 1.56 -11.98
CA GLN A 129 -1.67 1.32 -13.43
C GLN A 129 -2.97 0.72 -13.98
N GLY A 130 -4.02 0.60 -13.17
CA GLY A 130 -5.34 0.11 -13.60
C GLY A 130 -5.42 -1.41 -13.87
N GLY A 131 -4.37 -2.19 -13.61
CA GLY A 131 -4.33 -3.62 -13.90
C GLY A 131 -5.43 -4.45 -13.24
N GLN A 132 -5.86 -4.08 -12.03
CA GLN A 132 -7.02 -4.69 -11.37
C GLN A 132 -8.28 -4.59 -12.23
N TYR A 133 -8.51 -3.43 -12.84
CA TYR A 133 -9.74 -3.14 -13.60
C TYR A 133 -9.77 -3.81 -14.96
N LEU A 134 -8.62 -4.06 -15.59
CA LEU A 134 -8.55 -4.91 -16.79
C LEU A 134 -9.14 -6.30 -16.48
N ASN A 135 -8.73 -6.91 -15.38
CA ASN A 135 -9.25 -8.21 -14.95
C ASN A 135 -10.76 -8.14 -14.62
N LEU A 136 -11.22 -7.05 -14.01
CA LEU A 136 -12.64 -6.85 -13.73
C LEU A 136 -13.45 -6.77 -15.02
N LEU A 137 -13.02 -5.97 -16.01
CA LEU A 137 -13.68 -5.82 -17.30
C LEU A 137 -13.83 -7.17 -18.03
N HIS A 138 -12.78 -7.99 -18.03
CA HIS A 138 -12.82 -9.34 -18.58
C HIS A 138 -13.82 -10.24 -17.86
N ALA A 139 -13.80 -10.23 -16.52
CA ALA A 139 -14.70 -11.07 -15.72
C ALA A 139 -16.17 -10.66 -15.89
N LEU A 140 -16.45 -9.37 -16.02
CA LEU A 140 -17.78 -8.84 -16.34
C LEU A 140 -18.23 -9.27 -17.72
N SER A 141 -17.33 -9.17 -18.72
CA SER A 141 -17.58 -9.61 -20.10
C SER A 141 -17.99 -11.08 -20.16
N ALA A 142 -17.27 -11.95 -19.45
CA ALA A 142 -17.57 -13.38 -19.39
C ALA A 142 -18.93 -13.72 -18.74
N ARG A 143 -19.51 -12.81 -17.95
CA ARG A 143 -20.80 -12.99 -17.28
C ARG A 143 -21.96 -12.26 -17.95
N GLN A 144 -21.74 -11.64 -19.11
CA GLN A 144 -22.80 -10.92 -19.82
C GLN A 144 -23.88 -11.90 -20.33
N ASN A 145 -24.94 -12.11 -19.54
CA ASN A 145 -26.13 -12.88 -19.91
C ASN A 145 -27.02 -12.09 -20.91
N GLY A 146 -26.43 -11.54 -21.97
CA GLY A 146 -27.12 -10.78 -23.02
C GLY A 146 -27.33 -9.28 -22.74
N LYS A 147 -26.89 -8.76 -21.58
CA LYS A 147 -26.89 -7.32 -21.27
C LYS A 147 -25.46 -6.85 -20.96
N PRO A 148 -24.96 -5.78 -21.62
CA PRO A 148 -23.66 -5.20 -21.30
C PRO A 148 -23.61 -4.67 -19.87
N ALA A 149 -22.49 -4.91 -19.19
CA ALA A 149 -22.20 -4.29 -17.90
C ALA A 149 -21.90 -2.80 -18.08
N VAL A 150 -22.39 -1.97 -17.18
CA VAL A 150 -22.14 -0.52 -17.14
C VAL A 150 -21.28 -0.21 -15.92
N VAL A 151 -20.07 0.25 -16.17
CA VAL A 151 -19.05 0.51 -15.17
C VAL A 151 -18.76 1.99 -15.14
N LYS A 152 -18.77 2.58 -13.96
CA LYS A 152 -18.12 3.86 -13.72
C LYS A 152 -16.91 3.61 -12.82
N ILE A 153 -15.76 4.15 -13.20
CA ILE A 153 -14.57 4.16 -12.34
C ILE A 153 -14.21 5.61 -12.08
N THR A 154 -14.09 5.97 -10.82
CA THR A 154 -13.55 7.26 -10.37
C THR A 154 -12.22 7.03 -9.69
N ALA A 155 -11.13 7.43 -10.34
CA ALA A 155 -9.81 7.48 -9.72
C ALA A 155 -9.66 8.77 -8.93
N VAL A 156 -9.38 8.66 -7.65
CA VAL A 156 -9.15 9.80 -6.76
C VAL A 156 -7.65 10.11 -6.75
N THR A 157 -7.30 11.38 -6.82
CA THR A 157 -5.90 11.85 -6.77
C THR A 157 -5.82 13.21 -6.11
N ASP A 158 -4.67 13.54 -5.55
CA ASP A 158 -4.31 14.86 -5.07
C ASP A 158 -3.53 15.68 -6.12
N LYS A 159 -3.21 15.08 -7.27
CA LYS A 159 -2.42 15.70 -8.34
C LYS A 159 -3.32 16.15 -9.49
N GLU A 160 -3.36 17.45 -9.73
CA GLU A 160 -4.02 18.00 -10.90
C GLU A 160 -3.24 17.65 -12.17
N GLY A 161 -3.95 17.22 -13.22
CA GLY A 161 -3.33 16.89 -14.51
C GLY A 161 -2.44 15.64 -14.50
N ASP A 162 -2.67 14.66 -13.62
CA ASP A 162 -1.93 13.39 -13.59
C ASP A 162 -2.04 12.64 -14.94
N GLU A 163 -1.01 12.77 -15.79
CA GLU A 163 -0.96 12.17 -17.13
C GLU A 163 -1.02 10.64 -17.10
N ARG A 164 -0.56 10.00 -16.02
CA ARG A 164 -0.68 8.56 -15.83
C ARG A 164 -2.16 8.17 -15.77
N LEU A 165 -3.00 8.93 -15.07
CA LEU A 165 -4.44 8.63 -14.98
C LEU A 165 -5.15 8.80 -16.33
N ARG A 166 -4.69 9.73 -17.17
CA ARG A 166 -5.15 9.82 -18.56
C ARG A 166 -4.83 8.53 -19.32
N CYS A 167 -3.58 8.08 -19.26
CA CYS A 167 -3.14 6.83 -19.90
C CYS A 167 -3.93 5.61 -19.39
N VAL A 168 -4.12 5.49 -18.07
CA VAL A 168 -4.93 4.43 -17.45
C VAL A 168 -6.37 4.47 -17.97
N GLY A 169 -6.99 5.66 -18.02
CA GLY A 169 -8.33 5.85 -18.56
C GLY A 169 -8.45 5.44 -20.02
N ASP A 170 -7.46 5.79 -20.85
CA ASP A 170 -7.41 5.41 -22.27
C ASP A 170 -7.28 3.90 -22.45
N VAL A 171 -6.37 3.26 -21.72
CA VAL A 171 -6.15 1.80 -21.76
C VAL A 171 -7.42 1.05 -21.33
N LEU A 172 -8.02 1.44 -20.20
CA LEU A 172 -9.26 0.83 -19.71
C LEU A 172 -10.43 1.07 -20.68
N GLY A 173 -10.52 2.27 -21.28
CA GLY A 173 -11.54 2.63 -22.25
C GLY A 173 -11.46 1.81 -23.54
N GLN A 174 -10.24 1.60 -24.05
CA GLN A 174 -10.00 0.74 -25.21
C GLN A 174 -10.35 -0.71 -24.91
N GLU A 175 -9.91 -1.22 -23.76
CA GLU A 175 -10.20 -2.58 -23.34
C GLU A 175 -11.69 -2.81 -23.14
N ALA A 176 -12.39 -1.90 -22.46
CA ALA A 176 -13.83 -2.00 -22.23
C ALA A 176 -14.62 -2.08 -23.55
N LYS A 177 -14.25 -1.26 -24.56
CA LYS A 177 -14.84 -1.34 -25.90
C LYS A 177 -14.59 -2.71 -26.54
N ARG A 178 -13.37 -3.25 -26.41
CA ARG A 178 -12.98 -4.55 -26.98
C ARG A 178 -13.78 -5.70 -26.39
N VAL A 179 -14.08 -5.68 -25.09
CA VAL A 179 -14.79 -6.76 -24.39
C VAL A 179 -16.30 -6.51 -24.23
N GLY A 180 -16.83 -5.46 -24.85
CA GLY A 180 -18.27 -5.16 -24.85
C GLY A 180 -18.80 -4.67 -23.51
N VAL A 181 -18.00 -3.93 -22.74
CA VAL A 181 -18.39 -3.35 -21.44
C VAL A 181 -18.52 -1.83 -21.58
N CYS A 182 -19.61 -1.25 -21.09
CA CYS A 182 -19.83 0.19 -21.11
C CYS A 182 -19.06 0.84 -19.96
N LEU A 183 -17.90 1.46 -20.22
CA LEU A 183 -17.08 2.11 -19.20
C LEU A 183 -17.16 3.64 -19.25
N LYS A 184 -17.33 4.28 -18.09
CA LYS A 184 -17.08 5.70 -17.84
C LYS A 184 -15.93 5.86 -16.85
N PHE A 185 -14.78 6.31 -17.33
CA PHE A 185 -13.64 6.64 -16.49
C PHE A 185 -13.65 8.13 -16.13
N THR A 186 -13.38 8.45 -14.86
CA THR A 186 -13.34 9.82 -14.35
C THR A 186 -12.20 9.98 -13.36
N VAL A 187 -11.57 11.15 -13.35
CA VAL A 187 -10.56 11.52 -12.35
C VAL A 187 -11.20 12.54 -11.42
N LEU A 188 -11.11 12.30 -10.12
CA LEU A 188 -11.51 13.24 -9.08
C LEU A 188 -10.25 13.76 -8.39
N VAL A 189 -9.90 15.01 -8.66
CA VAL A 189 -8.84 15.71 -7.93
C VAL A 189 -9.41 16.22 -6.61
N THR A 190 -8.82 15.80 -5.49
CA THR A 190 -9.21 16.26 -4.15
C THR A 190 -7.99 16.40 -3.26
N HIS A 191 -7.98 17.48 -2.47
CA HIS A 191 -6.97 17.72 -1.45
C HIS A 191 -7.52 17.49 -0.03
N LYS A 192 -8.82 17.17 0.11
CA LYS A 192 -9.50 16.96 1.40
C LYS A 192 -10.56 15.85 1.32
N PRO A 193 -10.65 14.97 2.33
CA PRO A 193 -11.66 13.92 2.38
C PRO A 193 -13.12 14.42 2.28
N GLY A 194 -13.41 15.65 2.71
CA GLY A 194 -14.75 16.26 2.67
C GLY A 194 -15.28 16.58 1.26
N ASP A 195 -14.41 16.66 0.26
CA ASP A 195 -14.78 17.00 -1.12
C ASP A 195 -15.40 15.80 -1.88
N LEU A 196 -15.41 14.62 -1.27
CA LEU A 196 -16.03 13.40 -1.80
C LEU A 196 -17.57 13.50 -1.91
N SER A 197 -18.18 14.51 -1.28
CA SER A 197 -19.60 14.85 -1.43
C SER A 197 -20.01 15.15 -2.89
N ARG A 198 -19.03 15.40 -3.78
CA ARG A 198 -19.23 15.61 -5.22
C ARG A 198 -19.35 14.32 -6.04
N LEU A 199 -19.29 13.14 -5.41
CA LEU A 199 -19.53 11.84 -6.04
C LEU A 199 -21.03 11.68 -6.40
N THR A 200 -21.57 12.55 -7.25
CA THR A 200 -22.94 12.42 -7.73
C THR A 200 -23.03 11.42 -8.89
N SER A 201 -24.13 10.68 -8.88
CA SER A 201 -24.44 9.50 -9.69
C SER A 201 -24.85 9.84 -11.12
N HIS A 202 -24.04 10.63 -11.83
CA HIS A 202 -24.21 10.83 -13.27
C HIS A 202 -23.67 9.60 -14.02
N TRP A 203 -24.55 8.62 -14.22
CA TRP A 203 -24.32 7.46 -15.07
C TRP A 203 -24.27 7.88 -16.55
N PRO A 204 -23.50 7.17 -17.40
CA PRO A 204 -23.63 7.29 -18.85
C PRO A 204 -25.00 6.78 -19.33
#